data_AF-A0A920UMX3-F1
#
_entry.id   AF-A0A920UMX3-F1
#
_cell.length_a   1.000
_cell.length_b   1.000
_cell.length_c   1.000
_cell.angle_alpha   90.00
_cell.angle_beta   90.00
_cell.angle_gamma   90.00
#
_symmetry.space_group_name_H-M   'P 1'
#
loop_
_entity.id
_entity.type
_entity.pdbx_description
1 polymer ?
#
loop_
_entity_poly.entity_id
_entity_poly.type
_entity_poly.pdbx_seq_one_letter_code
_entity_poly.pdbx_strand_id
1 'polypeptide(L)' 'MITTQIDWLFFDDVGTPLGEGAEIVERFTLRSDEDRLDYTIRVTDPKTFSQPITMEGYWIWIPGEQIKPYNCTL' A
#
# COMPACT_ATOMS: atom_id res chain seq x y z
N MET A 1 -7.67 -1.76 -9.48
CA MET A 1 -8.75 -1.03 -8.78
C MET A 1 -8.27 0.40 -8.53
N ILE A 2 -9.17 1.37 -8.39
CA ILE A 2 -8.81 2.74 -8.01
C ILE A 2 -9.39 3.00 -6.63
N THR A 3 -8.55 3.47 -5.72
CA THR A 3 -8.91 3.88 -4.37
C THR A 3 -8.96 5.41 -4.33
N THR A 4 -10.09 5.93 -3.89
CA THR A 4 -10.42 7.37 -3.79
C THR A 4 -11.13 7.64 -2.47
N GLN A 5 -11.27 8.90 -2.07
CA GLN A 5 -11.86 9.32 -0.77
C GLN A 5 -10.98 8.90 0.42
N ILE A 6 -9.70 9.27 0.35
CA ILE A 6 -8.72 9.01 1.39
C ILE A 6 -8.77 10.18 2.39
N ASP A 7 -9.07 9.90 3.65
CA ASP A 7 -9.11 10.87 4.76
C ASP A 7 -7.79 10.93 5.55
N TRP A 8 -6.92 9.95 5.32
CA TRP A 8 -5.55 9.93 5.81
C TRP A 8 -4.69 10.99 5.10
N LEU A 9 -4.03 11.85 5.87
CA LEU A 9 -3.34 13.05 5.37
C LEU A 9 -1.88 12.81 4.94
N PHE A 10 -1.36 11.60 5.11
CA PHE A 10 0.05 11.29 4.91
C PHE A 10 0.24 10.14 3.93
N PHE A 11 1.17 10.30 3.00
CA PHE A 11 1.56 9.26 2.04
C PHE A 11 2.32 8.12 2.71
N ASP A 12 3.11 8.42 3.75
CA ASP A 12 3.99 7.48 4.45
C ASP A 12 4.01 7.72 5.96
N ASP A 13 4.80 6.92 6.69
CA ASP A 13 4.96 6.96 8.15
C ASP A 13 5.90 8.07 8.64
N VAL A 14 6.61 8.75 7.74
CA VAL A 14 7.47 9.89 8.07
C VAL A 14 6.77 11.25 7.89
N GLY A 15 5.53 11.24 7.40
CA GLY A 15 4.66 12.42 7.35
C GLY A 15 4.71 13.18 6.03
N THR A 16 5.11 12.54 4.92
CA THR A 16 4.96 13.14 3.58
C THR A 16 3.49 13.47 3.33
N PRO A 17 3.11 14.70 2.97
CA PRO A 17 1.70 15.06 2.78
C PRO A 17 1.05 14.26 1.65
N LEU A 18 -0.21 13.85 1.84
CA LEU A 18 -1.06 13.33 0.77
C LEU A 18 -2.09 14.39 0.41
N GLY A 19 -2.03 14.88 -0.82
CA GLY A 19 -2.88 15.94 -1.33
C GLY A 19 -4.34 15.52 -1.41
N GLU A 20 -5.24 16.44 -1.04
CA GLU A 20 -6.67 16.29 -1.31
C GLU A 20 -6.90 16.10 -2.81
N GLY A 21 -7.53 14.98 -3.18
CA GLY A 21 -7.72 14.57 -4.58
C GLY A 21 -6.65 13.62 -5.12
N ALA A 22 -5.74 13.10 -4.29
CA ALA A 22 -4.83 12.04 -4.69
C ALA A 22 -5.59 10.80 -5.19
N GLU A 23 -5.10 10.22 -6.28
CA GLU A 23 -5.63 8.97 -6.85
C GLU A 23 -4.62 7.84 -6.65
N ILE A 24 -5.09 6.72 -6.13
CA ILE A 24 -4.27 5.52 -5.92
C ILE A 24 -4.82 4.39 -6.78
N VAL A 25 -3.97 3.84 -7.66
CA VAL A 25 -4.31 2.67 -8.47
C VAL A 25 -3.55 1.46 -7.96
N GLU A 26 -4.28 0.47 -7.47
CA GLU A 26 -3.73 -0.75 -6.90
C GLU A 26 -3.99 -1.94 -7.83
N ARG A 27 -2.94 -2.74 -8.06
CA ARG A 27 -2.99 -3.98 -8.83
C ARG A 27 -2.41 -5.10 -8.00
N PHE A 28 -3.21 -6.14 -7.78
CA PHE A 28 -2.83 -7.34 -7.05
C PHE A 28 -2.79 -8.52 -8.03
N THR A 29 -1.72 -9.31 -7.97
CA THR A 29 -1.53 -10.49 -8.82
C THR A 29 -1.14 -11.66 -7.93
N LEU A 30 -2.04 -12.63 -7.79
CA LEU A 30 -1.71 -13.88 -7.13
C LEU A 30 -0.91 -14.74 -8.10
N ARG A 31 0.23 -15.27 -7.65
CA ARG A 31 1.01 -16.21 -8.45
C ARG A 31 0.31 -17.55 -8.59
N SER A 32 0.72 -18.34 -9.58
CA SER A 32 0.13 -19.64 -9.91
C SER A 32 0.31 -20.71 -8.83
N ASP A 33 1.35 -20.58 -8.01
CA ASP A 33 1.64 -21.42 -6.84
C ASP A 33 0.81 -21.00 -5.60
N GLU A 34 0.07 -19.89 -5.69
CA GLU A 34 -0.76 -19.29 -4.62
C GLU A 34 -0.02 -18.98 -3.31
N ASP A 35 1.31 -19.07 -3.30
CA ASP A 35 2.14 -18.80 -2.12
C ASP A 35 2.56 -17.32 -2.01
N ARG A 36 2.32 -16.52 -3.05
CA ARG A 36 2.74 -15.14 -3.13
C ARG A 36 1.75 -14.26 -3.87
N LEU A 37 1.44 -13.13 -3.25
CA LEU A 37 0.61 -12.05 -3.79
C LEU A 37 1.51 -10.85 -4.10
N ASP A 38 1.78 -10.61 -5.38
CA ASP A 38 2.49 -9.43 -5.84
C ASP A 38 1.52 -8.24 -5.91
N TYR A 39 2.00 -7.05 -5.55
CA TYR A 39 1.21 -5.83 -5.69
C TYR A 39 2.03 -4.66 -6.23
N THR A 40 1.35 -3.84 -7.02
CA THR A 40 1.86 -2.56 -7.53
C THR A 40 0.85 -1.47 -7.18
N ILE A 41 1.35 -0.38 -6.59
CA ILE A 41 0.57 0.80 -6.24
C ILE A 41 1.11 1.97 -7.04
N ARG A 42 0.24 2.66 -7.78
CA ARG A 42 0.58 3.91 -8.45
C ARG A 42 -0.20 5.05 -7.83
N VAL A 43 0.52 6.04 -7.29
CA VAL A 43 -0.05 7.23 -6.65
C VAL A 43 0.14 8.44 -7.57
N THR A 44 -0.95 9.12 -7.88
CA THR A 44 -0.95 10.38 -8.63
C THR A 44 -1.41 11.49 -7.69
N ASP A 45 -0.47 12.32 -7.28
CA ASP A 45 -0.70 13.48 -6.42
C ASP A 45 0.21 14.63 -6.86
N PRO A 46 -0.29 15.55 -7.70
CA PRO A 46 0.50 16.67 -8.21
C PRO A 46 0.74 17.77 -7.17
N LYS A 47 0.07 17.73 -6.00
CA LYS A 47 0.31 18.70 -4.92
C LYS A 47 1.57 18.35 -4.14
N THR A 48 1.86 17.06 -3.99
CA THR A 48 3.03 16.58 -3.26
C THR A 48 4.19 16.18 -4.18
N PHE A 49 3.92 15.53 -5.32
CA PHE A 49 4.96 14.97 -6.18
C PHE A 49 4.99 15.63 -7.57
N SER A 50 6.20 15.77 -8.13
CA SER A 50 6.38 16.30 -9.50
C SER A 50 5.96 15.31 -10.60
N GLN A 51 5.83 14.03 -10.25
CA GLN A 51 5.37 12.96 -11.13
C GLN A 51 4.76 11.83 -10.29
N PRO A 52 3.92 10.95 -10.88
CA PRO A 52 3.33 9.85 -10.13
C PRO A 52 4.39 8.89 -9.60
N ILE A 53 4.18 8.39 -8.38
CA ILE A 53 5.05 7.41 -7.72
C ILE A 53 4.50 6.00 -7.95
N THR A 54 5.40 5.05 -8.15
CA THR A 54 5.08 3.63 -8.21
C THR A 54 5.81 2.89 -7.09
N MET A 55 5.05 2.14 -6.30
CA MET A 55 5.53 1.26 -5.24
C MET A 55 5.23 -0.18 -5.63
N GLU A 56 6.15 -1.07 -5.30
CA GLU A 56 6.04 -2.50 -5.55
C GLU A 56 6.33 -3.25 -4.27
N GLY A 57 5.61 -4.35 -4.06
CA GLY A 57 5.82 -5.21 -2.93
C GLY A 57 5.13 -6.55 -3.13
N TYR A 58 5.26 -7.41 -2.13
CA TYR A 58 4.62 -8.72 -2.15
C TYR A 58 4.32 -9.20 -0.74
N TRP A 59 3.32 -10.08 -0.65
CA TRP A 59 3.04 -10.89 0.53
C TRP A 59 3.39 -12.35 0.23
N ILE A 60 3.98 -13.04 1.20
CA ILE A 60 4.23 -14.48 1.13
C ILE A 60 3.31 -15.17 2.12
N TRP A 61 2.66 -16.24 1.68
CA TRP A 61 1.98 -17.18 2.55
C TRP A 61 2.97 -18.21 3.09
N ILE A 62 3.11 -18.27 4.41
CA ILE A 62 3.96 -19.24 5.09
C ILE A 62 3.04 -20.23 5.83
N PRO A 63 3.05 -21.52 5.47
CA PRO A 63 2.22 -22.52 6.14
C PRO A 63 2.46 -22.56 7.65
N GLY A 64 1.39 -22.44 8.42
CA GLY A 64 1.44 -22.49 9.89
C GLY A 64 1.76 -21.15 10.57
N GLU A 65 2.10 -20.09 9.83
CA GLU A 65 2.19 -18.75 10.41
C GLU A 65 0.82 -18.24 10.86
N GLN A 66 0.82 -17.51 11.98
CA GLN A 66 -0.39 -16.97 12.59
C GLN A 66 -0.20 -15.49 12.91
N ILE A 67 -1.25 -14.69 12.70
CA ILE A 67 -1.28 -13.30 13.18
C ILE A 67 -1.22 -13.34 14.70
N LYS A 68 -0.13 -12.83 15.27
CA LYS A 68 0.06 -12.75 16.72
C LYS A 68 -0.68 -11.53 17.27
N PRO A 69 -1.23 -11.61 18.49
CA PRO A 69 -1.82 -10.45 19.13
C PRO A 69 -0.76 -9.37 19.34
N TYR A 70 -1.13 -8.12 19.06
CA TYR A 70 -0.27 -6.96 19.28
C TYR A 70 -0.26 -6.57 20.76
N ASN A 71 0.52 -7.33 21.55
CA ASN A 71 0.66 -7.14 23.00
C ASN A 71 1.89 -6.27 23.34
N CYS A 72 1.99 -5.08 22.76
CA CYS A 72 3.03 -4.13 23.14
C CYS A 72 2.70 -3.55 24.52
N THR A 73 3.41 -4.01 25.55
CA THR A 73 3.41 -3.40 26.89
C THR A 73 4.56 -2.38 26.99
N LEU A 74 4.29 -1.26 27.67
CA LEU A 74 5.27 -0.21 27.97
C LEU A 74 6.40 -0.69 28.88
#